data_AF-A0A212DFR6-F1
#
_entry.id   AF-A0A212DFR6-F1
#
_cell.length_a   1.000
_cell.length_b   1.000
_cell.length_c   1.000
_cell.angle_alpha   90.00
_cell.angle_beta   90.00
_cell.angle_gamma   90.00
#
_symmetry.space_group_name_H-M   'P 1'
#
loop_
_entity.id
_entity.type
_entity.pdbx_description
1 polymer ?
#
loop_
_entity_poly.entity_id
_entity_poly.type
_entity_poly.pdbx_seq_one_letter_code
_entity_poly.pdbx_strand_id
1 'polypeptide(L)'
;VDSTRYYEACVSDACACDSGGDCECFCTAVAAYAQACHEAGVCVSWRTPDVCPLFCDYYNPHGECEWHYQPCGAPCLKTCRNPSGLCLMDLPGLEGEDRLLWGGHTSSPQDSAQAR
;
A
#
# COMPACT_ATOMS: atom_id res chain seq x y z
N VAL A 1 -11.76 12.34 -7.19
CA VAL A 1 -12.05 10.98 -7.71
C VAL A 1 -13.50 10.66 -7.37
N ASP A 2 -14.30 10.16 -8.30
CA ASP A 2 -15.67 9.70 -8.01
C ASP A 2 -15.62 8.31 -7.34
N SER A 3 -16.27 8.16 -6.19
CA SER A 3 -16.24 6.95 -5.37
C SER A 3 -17.18 5.84 -5.86
N THR A 4 -18.18 6.17 -6.68
CA THR A 4 -19.28 5.23 -7.04
C THR A 4 -18.76 3.91 -7.60
N ARG A 5 -17.86 3.97 -8.58
CA ARG A 5 -17.25 2.78 -9.20
C ARG A 5 -16.40 1.93 -8.23
N TYR A 6 -15.76 2.56 -7.24
CA TYR A 6 -14.92 1.88 -6.26
C TYR A 6 -15.78 1.20 -5.20
N TYR A 7 -16.89 1.85 -4.82
CA TYR A 7 -17.87 1.28 -3.91
C TYR A 7 -18.52 0.03 -4.52
N GLU A 8 -19.00 0.11 -5.77
CA GLU A 8 -19.61 -1.04 -6.45
C GLU A 8 -18.63 -2.20 -6.61
N ALA A 9 -17.37 -1.92 -6.98
CA ALA A 9 -16.31 -2.91 -7.03
C ALA A 9 -16.04 -3.54 -5.65
N CYS A 10 -15.93 -2.73 -4.60
CA CYS A 10 -15.72 -3.21 -3.23
C CYS A 10 -16.85 -4.15 -2.78
N VAL A 11 -18.11 -3.81 -3.06
CA VAL A 11 -19.25 -4.66 -2.72
C VAL A 11 -19.19 -5.98 -3.48
N SER A 12 -18.89 -5.93 -4.78
CA SER A 12 -18.75 -7.13 -5.62
C SER A 12 -17.62 -8.03 -5.12
N ASP A 13 -16.43 -7.48 -4.90
CA ASP A 13 -15.24 -8.24 -4.51
C ASP A 13 -15.38 -8.84 -3.10
N ALA A 14 -15.89 -8.06 -2.14
CA ALA A 14 -16.12 -8.54 -0.78
C ALA A 14 -17.20 -9.65 -0.73
N CYS A 15 -18.24 -9.59 -1.57
CA CYS A 15 -19.26 -10.64 -1.63
C CYS A 15 -18.78 -11.90 -2.37
N ALA A 16 -17.82 -11.77 -3.28
CA ALA A 16 -17.26 -12.90 -4.03
C ALA A 16 -16.16 -13.66 -3.27
N CYS A 17 -15.55 -13.04 -2.25
CA CYS A 17 -14.58 -13.68 -1.38
C CYS A 17 -15.30 -14.41 -0.23
N ASP A 18 -15.80 -15.61 -0.50
CA ASP A 18 -16.64 -16.42 0.41
C ASP A 18 -15.90 -17.63 1.03
N SER A 19 -14.64 -17.83 0.66
CA SER A 19 -13.82 -19.00 1.03
C SER A 19 -12.94 -18.79 2.27
N GLY A 20 -13.13 -17.68 3.00
CA GLY A 20 -12.35 -17.29 4.17
C GLY A 20 -11.19 -16.38 3.81
N GLY A 21 -11.46 -15.08 3.78
CA GLY A 21 -10.49 -14.05 3.43
C GLY A 21 -11.09 -12.65 3.22
N ASP A 22 -12.34 -12.43 3.63
CA ASP A 22 -13.19 -11.30 3.25
C ASP A 22 -12.56 -9.94 3.61
N CYS A 23 -11.74 -9.92 4.67
CA CYS A 23 -10.96 -8.75 5.06
C CYS A 23 -9.89 -8.36 4.03
N GLU A 24 -9.26 -9.32 3.35
CA GLU A 24 -8.20 -9.08 2.35
C GLU A 24 -8.78 -8.41 1.09
N CYS A 25 -9.94 -8.90 0.62
CA CYS A 25 -10.61 -8.35 -0.56
C CYS A 25 -11.13 -6.93 -0.30
N PHE A 26 -11.69 -6.69 0.90
CA PHE A 26 -12.08 -5.34 1.33
C PHE A 26 -10.89 -4.37 1.34
N CYS A 27 -9.78 -4.75 1.98
CA CYS A 27 -8.60 -3.88 2.09
C CYS A 27 -8.01 -3.54 0.72
N THR A 28 -8.01 -4.50 -0.21
CA THR A 28 -7.55 -4.30 -1.60
C THR A 28 -8.42 -3.28 -2.34
N ALA A 29 -9.76 -3.39 -2.22
CA ALA A 29 -10.67 -2.47 -2.87
C ALA A 29 -10.55 -1.03 -2.33
N VAL A 30 -10.39 -0.86 -1.01
CA VAL A 30 -10.20 0.46 -0.39
C VAL A 30 -8.84 1.04 -0.74
N ALA A 31 -7.79 0.22 -0.77
CA ALA A 31 -6.45 0.61 -1.20
C ALA A 31 -6.46 1.20 -2.63
N ALA A 32 -7.16 0.56 -3.56
CA ALA A 32 -7.30 1.04 -4.93
C ALA A 32 -7.94 2.43 -5.02
N TYR A 33 -8.93 2.73 -4.16
CA TYR A 33 -9.53 4.06 -4.09
C TYR A 33 -8.57 5.10 -3.49
N ALA A 34 -7.85 4.72 -2.43
CA ALA A 34 -6.85 5.59 -1.79
C ALA A 34 -5.70 5.92 -2.75
N GLN A 35 -5.25 4.95 -3.56
CA GLN A 35 -4.26 5.16 -4.61
C GLN A 35 -4.78 6.14 -5.67
N ALA A 36 -6.00 5.97 -6.16
CA ALA A 36 -6.58 6.90 -7.13
C ALA A 36 -6.68 8.33 -6.57
N CYS A 37 -6.97 8.48 -5.27
CA CYS A 37 -6.93 9.78 -4.60
C CYS A 37 -5.51 10.35 -4.58
N HIS A 38 -4.50 9.52 -4.29
CA HIS A 38 -3.11 9.92 -4.27
C HIS A 38 -2.63 10.38 -5.66
N GLU A 39 -2.97 9.67 -6.72
CA GLU A 39 -2.68 10.06 -8.11
C GLU A 39 -3.37 11.38 -8.50
N ALA A 40 -4.50 11.69 -7.88
CA ALA A 40 -5.17 12.98 -8.01
C ALA A 40 -4.59 14.08 -7.08
N GLY A 41 -3.46 13.81 -6.41
CA GLY A 41 -2.76 14.73 -5.52
C GLY A 41 -3.31 14.77 -4.08
N VAL A 42 -4.18 13.84 -3.70
CA VAL A 42 -4.81 13.78 -2.37
C VAL A 42 -4.35 12.53 -1.62
N CYS A 43 -3.51 12.73 -0.60
CA CYS A 43 -3.07 11.62 0.24
C CYS A 43 -4.12 11.29 1.31
N VAL A 44 -4.61 10.04 1.33
CA VAL A 44 -5.63 9.57 2.29
C VAL A 44 -5.03 8.52 3.21
N SER A 45 -4.95 8.81 4.51
CA SER A 45 -4.60 7.83 5.53
C SER A 45 -5.87 7.11 6.00
N TRP A 46 -6.03 5.84 5.63
CA TRP A 46 -7.28 5.10 5.83
C TRP A 46 -7.14 3.84 6.70
N ARG A 47 -5.92 3.31 6.86
CA ARG A 47 -5.66 2.16 7.74
C ARG A 47 -5.68 2.58 9.20
N THR A 48 -6.22 1.71 10.05
CA THR A 48 -6.25 1.86 11.51
C THR A 48 -6.02 0.49 12.18
N PRO A 49 -5.78 0.42 13.50
CA PRO A 49 -5.63 -0.86 14.18
C PRO A 49 -6.84 -1.82 14.02
N ASP A 50 -8.03 -1.26 13.83
CA ASP A 50 -9.27 -2.03 13.66
C ASP A 50 -9.68 -2.23 12.19
N VAL A 51 -9.10 -1.44 11.27
CA VAL A 51 -9.44 -1.45 9.83
C VAL A 51 -8.17 -1.64 9.02
N CYS A 52 -8.03 -2.83 8.42
CA CYS A 52 -6.89 -3.19 7.58
C CYS A 52 -5.53 -2.88 8.23
N PRO A 53 -5.28 -3.41 9.45
CA PRO A 53 -4.08 -3.10 10.21
C PRO A 53 -2.82 -3.50 9.47
N LEU A 54 -1.73 -2.77 9.76
CA LEU A 54 -0.41 -2.97 9.17
C LEU A 54 0.63 -3.09 10.28
N PHE A 55 1.56 -4.03 10.14
CA PHE A 55 2.57 -4.34 11.14
C PHE A 55 3.97 -3.95 10.65
N CYS A 56 4.19 -2.66 10.34
CA CYS A 56 5.49 -2.18 9.84
C CYS A 56 6.61 -2.32 10.87
N ASP A 57 6.28 -2.24 12.15
CA ASP A 57 7.21 -2.34 13.27
C ASP A 57 7.81 -3.74 13.42
N TYR A 58 7.15 -4.76 12.87
CA TYR A 58 7.69 -6.11 12.75
C TYR A 58 9.08 -6.15 12.09
N TYR A 59 9.33 -5.22 11.16
CA TYR A 59 10.59 -5.14 10.43
C TYR A 59 11.69 -4.34 11.14
N ASN A 60 11.37 -3.69 12.27
CA ASN A 60 12.34 -2.92 13.02
C ASN A 60 13.23 -3.84 13.89
N PRO A 61 14.57 -3.69 13.83
CA PRO A 61 15.45 -4.26 14.83
C PRO A 61 15.10 -3.78 16.25
N HIS A 62 15.50 -4.55 17.26
CA HIS A 62 15.23 -4.20 18.66
C HIS A 62 15.81 -2.83 19.03
N GLY A 63 14.92 -1.91 19.41
CA GLY A 63 15.29 -0.54 19.81
C GLY A 63 15.39 0.46 18.67
N GLU A 64 15.18 0.01 17.42
CA GLU A 64 15.19 0.86 16.23
C GLU A 64 13.76 1.17 15.75
N CYS A 65 13.61 2.20 14.93
CA CYS A 65 12.33 2.60 14.35
C CYS A 65 12.55 3.21 12.97
N GLU A 66 12.97 2.39 12.02
CA GLU A 66 13.29 2.80 10.65
C GLU A 66 12.11 2.57 9.70
N TRP A 67 11.40 1.45 9.88
CA TRP A 67 10.21 1.09 9.11
C TRP A 67 8.97 1.75 9.68
N HIS A 68 8.28 2.50 8.83
CA HIS A 68 7.03 3.17 9.20
C HIS A 68 5.99 3.02 8.11
N TYR A 69 4.72 3.02 8.52
CA TYR A 69 3.60 3.19 7.62
C TYR A 69 3.67 4.58 6.99
N GLN A 70 3.65 4.62 5.65
CA GLN A 70 3.49 5.84 4.88
C GLN A 70 2.30 5.64 3.93
N PRO A 71 1.13 6.25 4.19
CA PRO A 71 -0.13 5.94 3.50
C PRO A 71 -0.09 6.19 1.99
N CYS A 72 0.81 7.05 1.54
CA CYS A 72 1.00 7.39 0.12
C CYS A 72 2.43 7.13 -0.35
N GLY A 73 3.23 6.50 0.50
CA GLY A 73 4.65 6.28 0.30
C GLY A 73 5.51 7.55 0.20
N ALA A 74 6.80 7.34 0.06
CA ALA A 74 7.76 8.36 -0.31
C ALA A 74 7.74 8.56 -1.83
N PRO A 75 7.74 9.82 -2.32
CA PRO A 75 7.70 10.11 -3.76
C PRO A 75 8.91 9.54 -4.51
N CYS A 76 10.04 9.36 -3.82
CA CYS A 76 11.18 8.61 -4.35
C CYS A 76 12.02 7.97 -3.23
N LEU A 77 12.15 6.65 -3.28
CA LEU A 77 12.97 5.88 -2.34
C LEU A 77 14.43 5.87 -2.79
N LYS A 78 15.33 6.20 -1.87
CA LYS A 78 16.75 5.90 -2.03
C LYS A 78 16.95 4.40 -1.81
N THR A 79 17.49 3.74 -2.82
CA THR A 79 17.79 2.30 -2.75
C THR A 79 19.17 2.04 -3.33
N CYS A 80 19.71 0.84 -3.16
CA CYS A 80 20.97 0.47 -3.82
C CYS A 80 20.90 0.60 -5.35
N ARG A 81 19.71 0.45 -5.94
CA ARG A 81 19.48 0.64 -7.39
C ARG A 81 19.20 2.10 -7.76
N ASN A 82 18.70 2.91 -6.83
CA ASN A 82 18.48 4.34 -6.99
C ASN A 82 19.19 5.13 -5.86
N PRO A 83 20.53 5.19 -5.87
CA PRO A 83 21.31 5.81 -4.79
C PRO A 83 21.11 7.33 -4.70
N SER A 84 20.74 7.97 -5.82
CA SER A 84 20.45 9.41 -5.85
C SER A 84 19.08 9.74 -5.25
N GLY A 85 18.13 8.80 -5.23
CA GLY A 85 16.76 9.07 -4.78
C GLY A 85 16.05 10.10 -5.66
N LEU A 86 16.43 10.18 -6.94
CA LEU A 86 15.78 11.05 -7.94
C LEU A 86 14.93 10.17 -8.85
N CYS A 87 13.62 10.38 -8.83
CA CYS A 87 12.67 9.68 -9.68
C CYS A 87 12.14 10.68 -10.71
N LEU A 88 12.15 10.32 -12.00
CA LEU A 88 11.65 11.19 -13.06
C LEU A 88 10.12 11.32 -13.05
N MET A 89 9.44 10.42 -12.34
CA MET A 89 7.99 10.37 -12.13
C MET A 89 7.75 9.99 -10.66
N ASP A 90 6.71 10.56 -10.04
CA ASP A 90 6.19 10.05 -8.76
C ASP A 90 5.77 8.60 -8.99
N LEU A 91 6.44 7.66 -8.33
CA LEU A 91 6.02 6.27 -8.36
C LEU A 91 4.69 6.21 -7.60
N PRO A 92 3.58 5.78 -8.23
CA PRO A 92 2.34 5.58 -7.50
C PRO A 92 2.64 4.63 -6.34
N GLY A 93 2.24 5.00 -5.12
CA GLY A 93 2.20 4.05 -4.02
C GLY A 93 1.26 2.92 -4.42
N LEU A 94 1.83 1.79 -4.84
CA LEU A 94 1.06 0.60 -5.20
C LEU A 94 0.78 -0.15 -3.91
N GLU A 95 -0.44 0.01 -3.39
CA GLU A 95 -1.10 -1.03 -2.62
C GLU A 95 -2.01 -1.77 -3.61
N GLY A 96 -1.42 -2.64 -4.44
CA GLY A 96 -2.15 -3.45 -5.41
C GLY A 96 -1.82 -3.14 -6.88
N GLU A 97 -0.61 -3.46 -7.32
CA GLU A 97 -0.39 -4.03 -8.67
C GLU A 97 1.01 -4.68 -8.69
N ASP A 98 1.07 -5.89 -9.23
CA ASP A 98 2.19 -6.84 -9.25
C ASP A 98 3.36 -6.41 -10.16
N ARG A 99 3.91 -5.19 -10.00
CA ARG A 99 5.06 -4.71 -10.80
C ARG A 99 5.99 -3.74 -10.10
N LEU A 100 6.60 -4.10 -8.96
CA LEU A 100 7.91 -3.52 -8.61
C LEU A 100 8.87 -4.59 -8.06
N LEU A 101 9.93 -4.79 -8.84
CA LEU A 101 11.06 -5.68 -8.62
C LEU A 101 11.87 -5.27 -7.38
N TRP A 102 11.48 -5.70 -6.18
CA TRP A 102 12.44 -5.83 -5.10
C TRP A 102 13.22 -7.13 -5.31
N GLY A 103 14.53 -7.02 -5.53
CA GLY A 103 15.37 -8.20 -5.70
C GLY A 103 15.38 -9.04 -4.43
N GLY A 104 14.84 -10.26 -4.53
CA GLY A 104 15.08 -11.35 -3.58
C GLY A 104 13.93 -11.61 -2.60
N HIS A 105 13.18 -12.69 -2.89
CA HIS A 105 12.46 -13.57 -1.95
C HIS A 105 11.56 -12.94 -0.87
N THR A 106 10.26 -12.78 -1.18
CA THR A 106 9.11 -13.58 -0.68
C THR A 106 7.82 -12.80 -0.93
N SER A 107 6.80 -13.51 -1.43
CA SER A 107 5.50 -13.00 -1.86
C SER A 107 4.56 -12.74 -0.68
N SER A 108 4.07 -11.51 -0.54
CA SER A 108 2.77 -11.15 0.04
C SER A 108 2.37 -9.75 -0.48
N PRO A 109 1.07 -9.41 -0.54
CA PRO A 109 0.60 -8.12 -1.07
C PRO A 109 1.26 -6.95 -0.35
N GLN A 110 1.49 -5.86 -1.09
CA GLN A 110 2.29 -4.70 -0.72
C GLN A 110 1.78 -4.03 0.57
N ASP A 111 2.42 -4.37 1.69
CA ASP A 111 2.35 -3.64 2.94
C ASP A 111 3.21 -2.37 2.82
N SER A 112 2.59 -1.19 2.88
CA SER A 112 3.21 0.15 2.68
C SER A 112 4.26 0.57 3.73
N ALA A 113 5.02 -0.37 4.29
CA ALA A 113 6.14 -0.10 5.17
C ALA A 113 7.31 0.40 4.33
N GLN A 114 7.93 1.52 4.73
CA GLN A 114 9.12 2.04 4.08
C GLN A 114 10.19 2.33 5.12
N ALA A 115 11.43 1.90 4.85
CA ALA A 115 12.59 2.28 5.63
C ALA A 115 12.98 3.74 5.30
N ARG A 116 13.23 4.54 6.35
CA ARG A 116 13.72 5.92 6.22
C ARG A 116 15.13 6.03 5.65
#